data_AF-A0A2V7E8Z7-F1
#
_entry.id   AF-A0A2V7E8Z7-F1
#
_cell.length_a   1.000
_cell.length_b   1.000
_cell.length_c   1.000
_cell.angle_alpha   90.00
_cell.angle_beta   90.00
_cell.angle_gamma   90.00
#
_symmetry.space_group_name_H-M   'P 1'
#
loop_
_entity.id
_entity.type
_entity.pdbx_description
1 polymer ?
#
loop_
_entity_poly.entity_id
_entity_poly.type
_entity_poly.pdbx_seq_one_letter_code
_entity_poly.pdbx_strand_id
1 'polypeptide(L)'
;MRTIIASMAALLFTFPLMSHAQAPRAALEEAASALGASNLTSLEFVATGAMFDTGQSAVPGQRGPQFALKSYTRSINFETASAQTDFERSRAEVRGGGAPAPRQIQVV
;
A
#
# COMPACT_ATOMS: atom_id res chain seq x y z
N MET A 1 30.72 8.12 -42.53
CA MET A 1 31.49 8.58 -41.34
C MET A 1 30.66 9.54 -40.48
N ARG A 2 30.27 10.73 -40.97
CA ARG A 2 29.55 11.76 -40.17
C ARG A 2 28.15 11.31 -39.67
N THR A 3 27.42 10.53 -40.46
CA THR A 3 26.10 9.99 -40.08
C THR A 3 26.19 8.90 -39.02
N ILE A 4 27.23 8.05 -39.06
CA ILE A 4 27.47 6.98 -38.08
C ILE A 4 27.80 7.58 -36.70
N ILE A 5 28.61 8.65 -36.69
CA ILE A 5 28.96 9.37 -35.45
C ILE A 5 27.72 10.04 -34.85
N ALA A 6 26.85 10.62 -35.70
CA ALA A 6 25.60 11.22 -35.24
C ALA A 6 24.62 10.18 -34.65
N SER A 7 24.49 9.00 -35.27
CA SER A 7 23.66 7.91 -34.74
C SER A 7 24.18 7.37 -33.41
N MET A 8 25.51 7.26 -33.26
CA MET A 8 26.15 6.76 -32.04
C MET A 8 26.06 7.77 -30.89
N ALA A 9 26.17 9.07 -31.19
CA ALA A 9 25.96 10.13 -30.21
C ALA A 9 24.49 10.21 -29.73
N ALA A 10 23.53 10.01 -30.64
CA ALA A 10 22.10 9.95 -30.29
C ALA A 10 21.77 8.75 -29.39
N LEU A 11 22.39 7.58 -29.64
CA LEU A 11 22.21 6.39 -28.81
C LEU A 11 22.77 6.61 -27.40
N LEU A 12 23.97 7.19 -27.27
CA LEU A 12 24.62 7.49 -26.00
C LEU A 12 23.82 8.47 -25.12
N PHE A 13 23.11 9.43 -25.72
CA PHE A 13 22.27 10.39 -24.99
C PHE A 13 20.99 9.77 -24.38
N THR A 14 20.57 8.59 -24.83
CA THR A 14 19.37 7.89 -24.31
C THR A 14 19.64 6.93 -23.15
N PHE A 15 20.91 6.58 -22.87
CA PHE A 15 21.28 5.67 -21.78
C PHE A 15 20.96 6.14 -20.34
N PRO A 16 21.07 7.44 -19.96
CA PRO A 16 20.81 7.84 -18.58
C PRO A 16 19.33 7.70 -18.17
N LEU A 17 18.42 7.57 -19.14
CA LEU A 17 16.98 7.38 -18.91
C LEU A 17 16.60 5.95 -18.46
N MET A 18 17.55 5.00 -18.38
CA MET A 18 17.27 3.64 -17.92
C MET A 18 17.82 3.35 -16.51
N SER A 19 18.71 4.20 -15.99
CA SER A 19 19.38 3.98 -14.70
C SER A 19 18.45 4.20 -13.50
N HIS A 20 17.50 5.13 -13.61
CA HIS A 20 16.57 5.47 -12.52
C HIS A 20 15.47 4.43 -12.25
N ALA A 21 15.25 3.47 -13.15
CA ALA A 21 14.37 2.33 -12.89
C ALA A 21 15.09 1.17 -12.17
N GLN A 22 16.42 1.07 -12.32
CA GLN A 22 17.20 -0.03 -11.79
C GLN A 22 17.54 0.14 -10.30
N ALA A 23 17.86 1.38 -9.88
CA ALA A 23 18.18 1.71 -8.49
C ALA A 23 17.05 1.34 -7.48
N PRO A 24 15.77 1.70 -7.70
CA PRO A 24 14.70 1.33 -6.76
C PRO A 24 14.45 -0.19 -6.76
N ARG A 25 14.60 -0.86 -7.90
CA ARG A 25 14.44 -2.31 -7.98
C ARG A 25 15.51 -3.04 -7.16
N ALA A 26 16.78 -2.65 -7.32
CA ALA A 26 17.87 -3.25 -6.58
C ALA A 26 17.70 -3.08 -5.06
N ALA A 27 17.29 -1.89 -4.60
CA ALA A 27 17.01 -1.64 -3.18
C ALA A 27 15.86 -2.49 -2.63
N LEU A 28 14.80 -2.70 -3.42
CA LEU A 28 13.68 -3.56 -3.03
C LEU A 28 14.08 -5.05 -3.03
N GLU A 29 14.88 -5.50 -3.98
CA GLU A 29 15.39 -6.89 -4.03
C GLU A 29 16.34 -7.17 -2.85
N GLU A 30 17.21 -6.22 -2.51
CA GLU A 30 18.08 -6.30 -1.33
C GLU A 30 17.26 -6.35 -0.04
N ALA A 31 16.27 -5.46 0.12
CA ALA A 31 15.37 -5.47 1.27
C ALA A 31 14.57 -6.79 1.35
N ALA A 32 14.05 -7.29 0.22
CA ALA A 32 13.36 -8.56 0.15
C ALA A 32 14.26 -9.73 0.56
N SER A 33 15.51 -9.74 0.11
CA SER A 33 16.50 -10.74 0.53
C SER A 33 16.81 -10.65 2.02
N ALA A 34 17.03 -9.45 2.55
CA ALA A 34 17.33 -9.23 3.97
C ALA A 34 16.16 -9.62 4.88
N LEU A 35 14.92 -9.39 4.43
CA LEU A 35 13.69 -9.78 5.13
C LEU A 35 13.32 -11.26 4.92
N GLY A 36 14.05 -12.00 4.08
CA GLY A 36 13.72 -13.39 3.75
C GLY A 36 12.40 -13.55 3.00
N ALA A 37 11.96 -12.52 2.28
CA ALA A 37 10.65 -12.46 1.62
C ALA A 37 10.40 -13.60 0.62
N SER A 38 11.46 -14.17 0.04
CA SER A 38 11.39 -15.32 -0.86
C SER A 38 10.87 -16.61 -0.19
N ASN A 39 10.92 -16.71 1.14
CA ASN A 39 10.45 -17.86 1.90
C ASN A 39 9.31 -17.50 2.87
N LEU A 40 8.65 -16.35 2.67
CA LEU A 40 7.61 -15.87 3.57
C LEU A 40 6.30 -16.65 3.36
N THR A 41 5.87 -17.40 4.37
CA THR A 41 4.61 -18.14 4.34
C THR A 41 3.45 -17.34 4.92
N SER A 42 3.74 -16.40 5.82
CA SER A 42 2.74 -15.52 6.42
C SER A 42 3.31 -14.15 6.79
N LEU A 43 2.42 -13.16 6.89
CA LEU A 43 2.72 -11.82 7.37
C LEU A 43 1.66 -11.41 8.40
N GLU A 44 2.10 -10.92 9.55
CA GLU A 44 1.23 -10.26 10.52
C GLU A 44 1.73 -8.86 10.81
N PHE A 45 0.82 -7.90 10.87
CA PHE A 45 1.13 -6.56 11.35
C PHE A 45 -0.01 -5.97 12.18
N VAL A 46 0.38 -5.10 13.10
CA VAL A 46 -0.53 -4.34 13.96
C VAL A 46 -0.42 -2.85 13.66
N ALA A 47 -1.54 -2.15 13.73
CA ALA A 47 -1.60 -0.72 13.45
C ALA A 47 -2.68 -0.01 14.27
N THR A 48 -2.54 1.31 14.36
CA THR A 48 -3.56 2.24 14.82
C THR A 48 -3.53 3.47 13.91
N GLY A 49 -4.59 4.27 13.91
CA GLY A 49 -4.62 5.46 13.05
C GLY A 49 -6.02 5.99 12.75
N ALA A 50 -6.21 6.48 11.54
CA ALA A 50 -7.48 7.02 11.06
C ALA A 50 -8.01 6.22 9.86
N MET A 51 -9.32 6.04 9.82
CA MET A 51 -10.05 5.40 8.73
C MET A 51 -11.20 6.30 8.29
N PHE A 52 -11.56 6.25 7.01
CA PHE A 52 -12.68 7.00 6.44
C PHE A 52 -13.65 6.06 5.74
N ASP A 53 -14.95 6.21 6.00
CA ASP A 53 -15.98 5.43 5.29
C ASP A 53 -16.27 6.05 3.93
N THR A 54 -15.67 5.51 2.88
CA THR A 54 -15.88 5.95 1.49
C THR A 54 -17.35 5.81 1.10
N GLY A 55 -17.89 6.81 0.39
CA GLY A 55 -19.27 6.81 -0.10
C GLY A 55 -20.34 7.18 0.94
N GLN A 56 -19.94 7.38 2.20
CA GLN A 56 -20.87 7.71 3.30
C GLN A 56 -20.76 9.19 3.75
N SER A 57 -20.30 10.08 2.85
CA SER A 57 -20.17 11.50 3.20
C SER A 57 -21.51 12.14 3.46
N ALA A 58 -21.61 12.92 4.54
CA ALA A 58 -22.79 13.72 4.85
C ALA A 58 -23.04 14.85 3.84
N VAL A 59 -22.02 15.27 3.09
CA VAL A 59 -22.13 16.35 2.10
C VAL A 59 -21.61 15.83 0.75
N PRO A 60 -22.36 15.98 -0.34
CA PRO A 60 -21.90 15.57 -1.66
C PRO A 60 -20.52 16.15 -2.03
N GLY A 61 -19.66 15.31 -2.59
CA GLY A 61 -18.30 15.72 -3.03
C GLY A 61 -17.28 15.91 -1.90
N GLN A 62 -17.63 15.66 -0.65
CA GLN A 62 -16.71 15.71 0.48
C GLN A 62 -16.21 14.31 0.87
N ARG A 63 -15.14 14.26 1.67
CA ARG A 63 -14.67 12.99 2.26
C ARG A 63 -15.75 12.34 3.13
N GLY A 64 -15.66 11.02 3.29
CA GLY A 64 -16.48 10.27 4.23
C GLY A 64 -16.18 10.61 5.70
N PRO A 65 -17.00 10.10 6.63
CA PRO A 65 -16.80 10.33 8.05
C PRO A 65 -15.53 9.66 8.55
N GLN A 66 -14.81 10.38 9.42
CA GLN A 66 -13.57 9.89 10.03
C GLN A 66 -13.84 9.02 11.27
N PHE A 67 -13.12 7.92 11.35
CA PHE A 67 -13.06 7.02 12.50
C PHE A 67 -11.61 6.91 13.01
N ALA A 68 -11.45 6.86 14.32
CA ALA A 68 -10.20 6.50 14.97
C ALA A 68 -10.10 4.97 15.04
N LEU A 69 -9.05 4.41 14.45
CA LEU A 69 -8.71 2.99 14.46
C LEU A 69 -7.94 2.69 15.75
N LYS A 70 -8.65 2.14 16.75
CA LYS A 70 -8.12 1.86 18.08
C LYS A 70 -7.22 0.64 18.09
N SER A 71 -7.59 -0.37 17.32
CA SER A 71 -6.80 -1.58 17.10
C SER A 71 -6.99 -2.05 15.68
N TYR A 72 -5.92 -2.60 15.10
CA TYR A 72 -5.94 -3.25 13.79
C TYR A 72 -4.86 -4.31 13.80
N THR A 73 -5.26 -5.54 13.55
CA THR A 73 -4.37 -6.68 13.34
C THR A 73 -4.73 -7.30 12.01
N ARG A 74 -3.77 -7.46 11.12
CA ARG A 74 -3.96 -8.18 9.86
C ARG A 74 -2.95 -9.31 9.76
N SER A 75 -3.46 -10.51 9.54
CA SER A 75 -2.69 -11.69 9.20
C SER A 75 -2.98 -12.11 7.77
N ILE A 76 -1.93 -12.50 7.05
CA ILE A 76 -1.99 -12.96 5.67
C ILE A 76 -1.24 -14.28 5.61
N ASN A 77 -1.88 -15.33 5.09
CA ASN A 77 -1.25 -16.60 4.79
C ASN A 77 -1.09 -16.73 3.28
N PHE A 78 0.15 -16.76 2.81
CA PHE A 78 0.48 -16.86 1.39
C PHE A 78 0.37 -18.28 0.84
N GLU A 79 0.47 -19.31 1.69
CA GLU A 79 0.31 -20.71 1.28
C GLU A 79 -1.14 -21.04 0.93
N THR A 80 -2.09 -20.51 1.71
CA THR A 80 -3.53 -20.72 1.49
C THR A 80 -4.21 -19.56 0.77
N ALA A 81 -3.45 -18.52 0.38
CA ALA A 81 -3.96 -17.29 -0.21
C ALA A 81 -5.14 -16.68 0.57
N SER A 82 -5.05 -16.69 1.90
CA SER A 82 -6.10 -16.20 2.79
C SER A 82 -5.62 -15.05 3.66
N ALA A 83 -6.55 -14.21 4.10
CA ALA A 83 -6.23 -13.12 5.01
C ALA A 83 -7.34 -12.90 6.03
N GLN A 84 -6.95 -12.57 7.25
CA GLN A 84 -7.86 -12.13 8.29
C GLN A 84 -7.48 -10.72 8.76
N THR A 85 -8.47 -9.90 9.03
CA THR A 85 -8.28 -8.57 9.62
C THR A 85 -9.26 -8.37 10.74
N ASP A 86 -8.72 -8.11 11.93
CA ASP A 86 -9.50 -7.77 13.11
C ASP A 86 -9.20 -6.31 13.46
N PHE A 87 -10.24 -5.50 13.56
CA PHE A 87 -10.07 -4.11 13.93
C PHE A 87 -11.22 -3.57 14.77
N GLU A 88 -10.87 -2.67 15.68
CA GLU A 88 -11.82 -1.83 16.40
C GLU A 88 -11.64 -0.38 15.96
N ARG A 89 -12.75 0.25 15.61
CA ARG A 89 -12.77 1.67 15.30
C ARG A 89 -13.83 2.39 16.12
N SER A 90 -13.67 3.69 16.28
CA SER A 90 -14.64 4.54 16.96
C SER A 90 -14.82 5.84 16.22
N ARG A 91 -16.01 6.43 16.31
CA ARG A 91 -16.32 7.68 15.62
C ARG A 91 -15.43 8.80 16.16
N ALA A 92 -14.66 9.44 15.27
CA ALA A 92 -13.77 10.54 15.64
C ALA A 92 -14.41 11.92 15.43
N GLU A 93 -15.45 12.02 14.59
CA GLU A 93 -16.15 13.27 14.30
C GLU A 93 -17.68 13.14 14.45
N VAL A 94 -18.33 14.21 14.91
CA VAL A 94 -19.79 14.28 15.15
C VAL A 94 -20.59 14.42 13.85
N ARG A 95 -19.91 14.63 12.71
CA ARG A 95 -20.54 14.75 11.40
C ARG A 95 -21.32 13.47 11.07
N GLY A 96 -22.52 13.62 10.51
CA GLY A 96 -23.41 12.51 10.15
C GLY A 96 -22.84 11.58 9.07
N GLY A 97 -23.60 10.53 8.73
CA GLY A 97 -23.17 9.46 7.82
C GLY A 97 -22.25 8.43 8.49
N GLY A 98 -21.89 7.37 7.77
CA GLY A 98 -20.99 6.30 8.23
C GLY A 98 -21.70 5.21 9.02
N ALA A 99 -21.20 3.98 8.90
CA ALA A 99 -21.80 2.83 9.56
C ALA A 99 -21.56 2.86 11.08
N PRO A 100 -22.34 2.10 11.88
CA PRO A 100 -21.96 1.77 13.24
C PRO A 100 -20.54 1.20 13.27
N ALA A 101 -19.83 1.44 14.37
CA ALA A 101 -18.43 1.06 14.53
C ALA A 101 -18.24 -0.03 15.61
N PRO A 102 -18.83 -1.23 15.46
CA PRO A 102 -18.46 -2.35 16.29
C PRO A 102 -17.04 -2.81 15.95
N ARG A 103 -16.44 -3.66 16.79
CA ARG A 103 -15.28 -4.45 16.39
C ARG A 103 -15.68 -5.34 15.21
N GLN A 104 -14.81 -5.43 14.20
CA GLN A 104 -15.07 -6.17 12.97
C GLN A 104 -13.96 -7.17 12.73
N ILE A 105 -14.34 -8.38 12.32
CA ILE A 105 -13.44 -9.40 11.82
C ILE A 105 -13.81 -9.65 10.36
N GLN A 106 -12.85 -9.40 9.48
CA GLN A 106 -12.96 -9.63 8.04
C GLN A 106 -12.06 -10.80 7.68
N VAL A 107 -12.56 -11.69 6.83
CA VAL A 107 -11.81 -12.82 6.30
C VAL A 107 -11.98 -12.81 4.78
N VAL A 108 -10.89 -13.05 4.06
CA VAL A 108 -10.85 -13.16 2.60
C VAL A 108 -10.14 -14.44 2.23
#